data_AF-A0A947RDU0-F1
#
_entry.id   AF-A0A947RDU0-F1
#
_cell.length_a   1.000
_cell.length_b   1.000
_cell.length_c   1.000
_cell.angle_alpha   90.00
_cell.angle_beta   90.00
_cell.angle_gamma   90.00
#
_symmetry.space_group_name_H-M   'P 1'
#
loop_
_entity.id
_entity.type
_entity.pdbx_description
1 polymer ?
#
loop_
_entity_poly.entity_id
_entity_poly.type
_entity_poly.pdbx_seq_one_letter_code
_entity_poly.pdbx_strand_id
1 'polypeptide(L)'
;MSNHDTDALAQKYDEIITETREIMIRKNHDYGDSWREMRIPSITDQILVKVRRIQQLEGLAAKGEKSKVAEGRLSEYRDILNYCVFAIIKLREQGIEE
;
A
#
# COMPACT_ATOMS: atom_id res chain seq x y z
N MET A 1 -0.21 20.59 -23.63
CA MET A 1 -0.70 19.91 -22.42
C MET A 1 -1.50 20.94 -21.65
N SER A 2 -2.83 20.83 -21.63
CA SER A 2 -3.69 21.87 -21.04
C SER A 2 -3.84 21.64 -19.53
N ASN A 3 -4.00 22.72 -18.73
CA ASN A 3 -4.17 22.65 -17.27
C ASN A 3 -5.25 21.65 -16.81
N HIS A 4 -6.25 21.38 -17.64
CA HIS A 4 -7.35 20.46 -17.33
C HIS A 4 -6.90 19.02 -17.05
N ASP A 5 -5.85 18.55 -17.73
CA ASP A 5 -5.34 17.19 -17.52
C ASP A 5 -4.61 17.05 -16.18
N THR A 6 -3.99 18.13 -15.71
CA THR A 6 -3.30 18.19 -14.41
C THR A 6 -4.31 18.22 -13.27
N ASP A 7 -5.39 18.98 -13.41
CA ASP A 7 -6.45 19.06 -12.40
C ASP A 7 -7.18 17.72 -12.22
N ALA A 8 -7.50 17.04 -13.32
CA ALA A 8 -8.11 15.71 -13.26
C ALA A 8 -7.19 14.64 -12.66
N LEU A 9 -5.88 14.74 -12.92
CA LEU A 9 -4.89 13.86 -12.31
C LEU A 9 -4.76 14.12 -10.81
N ALA A 10 -4.72 15.39 -10.40
CA ALA A 10 -4.69 15.77 -8.99
C ALA A 10 -5.91 15.24 -8.22
N GLN A 11 -7.10 15.37 -8.80
CA GLN A 11 -8.32 14.84 -8.19
C GLN A 11 -8.24 13.32 -7.98
N LYS A 12 -7.81 12.56 -9.00
CA LYS A 12 -7.65 11.10 -8.87
C LYS A 12 -6.60 10.72 -7.83
N TYR A 13 -5.53 11.50 -7.72
CA TYR A 13 -4.51 11.29 -6.70
C TYR A 13 -5.12 11.45 -5.30
N ASP A 14 -5.85 12.54 -5.07
CA ASP A 14 -6.48 12.83 -3.78
C ASP A 14 -7.51 11.75 -3.40
N GLU A 15 -8.31 11.26 -4.36
CA GLU A 15 -9.24 10.15 -4.18
C GLU A 15 -8.50 8.88 -3.72
N ILE A 16 -7.42 8.49 -4.41
CA ILE A 16 -6.65 7.29 -4.07
C ILE A 16 -6.01 7.42 -2.68
N ILE A 17 -5.44 8.58 -2.34
CA ILE A 17 -4.83 8.82 -1.03
C ILE A 17 -5.88 8.76 0.07
N THR A 18 -7.05 9.35 -0.15
CA THR A 18 -8.17 9.33 0.81
C THR A 18 -8.61 7.91 1.08
N GLU A 19 -8.91 7.12 0.04
CA GLU A 19 -9.31 5.72 0.21
C GLU A 19 -8.24 4.87 0.90
N THR A 20 -6.97 5.08 0.53
CA THR A 20 -5.84 4.35 1.14
C THR A 20 -5.73 4.66 2.64
N ARG A 21 -5.89 5.94 3.00
CA ARG A 21 -5.86 6.41 4.39
C ARG A 21 -7.02 5.84 5.20
N GLU A 22 -8.22 5.82 4.65
CA GLU A 22 -9.39 5.22 5.32
C GLU A 22 -9.19 3.73 5.59
N ILE A 23 -8.64 2.99 4.63
CA ILE A 23 -8.30 1.58 4.79
C ILE A 23 -7.25 1.40 5.89
N MET A 24 -6.22 2.26 5.91
CA MET A 24 -5.19 2.23 6.95
C MET A 24 -5.78 2.44 8.34
N ILE A 25 -6.63 3.47 8.51
CA ILE A 25 -7.28 3.80 9.78
C ILE A 25 -8.15 2.64 10.25
N ARG A 26 -8.93 2.05 9.34
CA ARG A 26 -9.78 0.88 9.64
C ARG A 26 -8.95 -0.31 10.10
N LYS A 27 -7.88 -0.64 9.38
CA LYS A 27 -6.96 -1.72 9.79
C LYS A 27 -6.29 -1.42 11.14
N ASN A 28 -5.88 -0.17 11.38
CA ASN A 28 -5.28 0.19 12.67
C ASN A 28 -6.28 0.09 13.82
N HIS A 29 -7.56 0.35 13.58
CA HIS A 29 -8.62 0.10 14.55
C HIS A 29 -8.79 -1.40 14.84
N ASP A 30 -8.76 -2.24 13.81
CA ASP A 30 -9.00 -3.68 13.94
C ASP A 30 -7.81 -4.45 14.56
N TYR A 31 -6.58 -4.03 14.27
CA TYR A 31 -5.35 -4.71 14.70
C TYR A 31 -4.54 -3.95 15.76
N GLY A 32 -5.05 -2.80 16.20
CA GLY A 32 -4.30 -1.86 17.04
C GLY A 32 -2.98 -1.42 16.41
N ASP A 33 -2.07 -0.94 17.25
CA ASP A 33 -0.74 -0.49 16.85
C ASP A 33 0.27 -1.65 16.70
N SER A 34 -0.18 -2.85 16.32
CA SER A 34 0.66 -4.05 16.19
C SER A 34 1.87 -3.87 15.25
N TRP A 35 1.76 -3.00 14.24
CA TRP A 35 2.85 -2.64 13.34
C TRP A 35 3.99 -1.88 14.05
N ARG A 36 3.75 -1.23 15.20
CA ARG A 36 4.78 -0.57 15.98
C ARG A 36 5.78 -1.56 16.58
N GLU A 37 5.32 -2.75 16.92
CA GLU A 37 6.17 -3.85 17.43
C GLU A 37 6.99 -4.52 16.32
N MET A 38 6.65 -4.28 15.05
CA MET A 38 7.41 -4.82 13.93
C MET A 38 8.76 -4.12 13.79
N ARG A 39 9.79 -4.90 13.47
CA ARG A 39 11.09 -4.36 13.06
C ARG A 39 11.01 -3.83 11.63
N ILE A 40 11.82 -2.84 11.29
CA ILE A 40 11.87 -2.27 9.93
C ILE A 40 12.10 -3.35 8.85
N PRO A 41 13.03 -4.33 9.00
CA PRO A 41 13.17 -5.42 8.04
C PRO A 41 11.89 -6.24 7.86
N SER A 42 11.11 -6.43 8.92
CA SER A 42 9.82 -7.14 8.85
C SER A 42 8.78 -6.35 8.05
N ILE A 43 8.80 -5.02 8.14
CA ILE A 43 7.96 -4.16 7.30
C ILE A 43 8.40 -4.29 5.82
N THR A 44 9.70 -4.30 5.55
CA THR A 44 10.25 -4.56 4.21
C THR A 44 9.80 -5.91 3.66
N ASP A 45 9.84 -6.96 4.49
CA ASP A 45 9.36 -8.29 4.10
C ASP A 45 7.87 -8.29 3.72
N GLN A 46 7.03 -7.56 4.48
CA GLN A 46 5.62 -7.40 4.10
C GLN A 46 5.45 -6.73 2.74
N ILE A 47 6.22 -5.66 2.46
CA ILE A 47 6.21 -5.01 1.14
C ILE A 47 6.59 -6.01 0.03
N LEU A 48 7.62 -6.82 0.24
CA LEU A 48 8.06 -7.81 -0.72
C LEU A 48 6.99 -8.89 -0.98
N VAL A 49 6.28 -9.33 0.06
CA VAL A 49 5.14 -10.27 -0.08
C VAL A 49 4.07 -9.67 -1.00
N LYS A 50 3.74 -8.39 -0.80
CA LYS A 50 2.74 -7.68 -1.60
C LYS A 50 3.17 -7.49 -3.05
N VAL A 51 4.45 -7.15 -3.30
CA VAL A 51 5.01 -7.07 -4.66
C VAL A 51 4.93 -8.42 -5.38
N ARG A 52 5.32 -9.52 -4.72
CA ARG A 52 5.23 -10.87 -5.30
C ARG A 52 3.78 -11.26 -5.60
N ARG A 53 2.84 -10.84 -4.75
CA ARG A 53 1.42 -11.07 -4.96
C ARG A 53 0.90 -10.33 -6.19
N ILE A 54 1.30 -9.07 -6.41
CA ILE A 54 0.98 -8.33 -7.63
C ILE A 54 1.51 -9.05 -8.87
N GLN A 55 2.78 -9.47 -8.85
CA GLN A 55 3.38 -10.23 -9.97
C GLN A 55 2.61 -11.52 -10.27
N GLN A 56 2.18 -12.25 -9.24
CA GLN A 56 1.36 -13.44 -9.40
C GLN A 56 0.02 -13.12 -10.05
N LEU A 57 -0.68 -12.07 -9.58
CA LEU A 57 -1.97 -11.64 -10.13
C LEU A 57 -1.85 -11.23 -11.60
N GLU A 58 -0.78 -10.53 -11.97
CA GLU A 58 -0.47 -10.18 -13.36
C GLU A 58 -0.21 -11.42 -14.22
N GLY A 59 0.55 -12.38 -13.71
CA GLY A 59 0.80 -13.65 -14.39
C GLY A 59 -0.47 -14.47 -14.63
N LEU A 60 -1.40 -14.49 -13.68
CA LEU A 60 -2.71 -15.13 -13.86
C LEU A 60 -3.55 -14.41 -14.93
N ALA A 61 -3.60 -13.08 -14.87
CA ALA A 61 -4.33 -12.27 -15.84
C ALA A 61 -3.82 -12.47 -17.27
N ALA A 62 -2.49 -12.55 -17.45
CA ALA A 62 -1.86 -12.83 -18.74
C ALA A 62 -2.23 -14.22 -19.31
N LYS A 63 -2.54 -15.18 -18.45
CA LYS A 63 -3.00 -16.54 -18.83
C LYS A 63 -4.52 -16.64 -19.00
N GLY A 64 -5.26 -15.55 -18.78
CA GLY A 64 -6.73 -15.56 -18.76
C GLY A 64 -7.33 -16.25 -17.53
N GLU A 65 -6.50 -16.51 -16.50
CA GLU A 65 -6.92 -17.17 -15.27
C GLU A 65 -7.36 -16.13 -14.23
N LYS A 66 -8.34 -16.50 -13.39
CA LYS A 66 -8.77 -15.67 -12.27
C LYS A 66 -8.09 -16.12 -10.98
N SER A 67 -7.68 -15.15 -10.16
CA SER A 67 -7.30 -15.41 -8.77
C SER A 67 -8.45 -16.11 -8.04
N LYS A 68 -8.12 -17.14 -7.25
CA LYS A 68 -9.08 -17.82 -6.35
C LYS A 68 -9.53 -16.94 -5.19
N VAL A 69 -8.80 -15.86 -4.93
CA VAL A 69 -9.11 -14.84 -3.92
C VAL A 69 -9.63 -13.60 -4.64
N ALA A 70 -10.73 -13.02 -4.16
CA ALA A 70 -11.41 -11.87 -4.75
C ALA A 70 -10.64 -10.55 -4.65
N GLU A 71 -9.47 -10.53 -3.99
CA GLU A 71 -8.65 -9.33 -3.87
C GLU A 71 -7.94 -9.00 -5.20
N GLY A 72 -8.18 -7.77 -5.67
CA GLY A 72 -7.52 -7.21 -6.85
C GLY A 72 -6.18 -6.55 -6.49
N ARG A 73 -5.35 -6.32 -7.53
CA ARG A 73 -4.02 -5.68 -7.40
C ARG A 73 -4.05 -4.35 -6.63
N LEU A 74 -5.14 -3.59 -6.78
CA LEU A 74 -5.31 -2.30 -6.12
C LEU A 74 -5.20 -2.39 -4.59
N SER A 75 -5.72 -3.46 -3.98
CA SER A 75 -5.60 -3.70 -2.53
C SER A 75 -4.13 -3.87 -2.13
N GLU A 76 -3.36 -4.63 -2.91
CA GLU A 76 -1.95 -4.88 -2.64
C GLU A 76 -1.10 -3.61 -2.76
N TYR A 77 -1.40 -2.74 -3.73
CA TYR A 77 -0.72 -1.43 -3.83
C TYR A 77 -1.00 -0.54 -2.62
N ARG A 78 -2.25 -0.52 -2.14
CA ARG A 78 -2.63 0.25 -0.94
C ARG A 78 -1.93 -0.26 0.30
N ASP A 79 -1.80 -1.58 0.43
CA ASP A 79 -1.04 -2.19 1.53
C ASP A 79 0.44 -1.81 1.48
N ILE A 80 1.07 -1.81 0.30
CA ILE A 80 2.45 -1.33 0.12
C ILE A 80 2.59 0.12 0.59
N LEU A 81 1.68 1.01 0.18
CA LEU A 81 1.69 2.41 0.62
C LEU A 81 1.61 2.54 2.14
N ASN A 82 0.72 1.78 2.79
CA ASN A 82 0.58 1.79 4.24
C ASN A 82 1.85 1.28 4.95
N TYR A 83 2.46 0.20 4.47
CA TYR A 83 3.72 -0.29 5.03
C TYR A 83 4.87 0.71 4.86
N CYS A 84 4.93 1.43 3.73
CA CYS A 84 5.90 2.51 3.56
C CYS A 84 5.69 3.64 4.59
N VAL A 85 4.44 4.05 4.84
CA VAL A 85 4.11 5.04 5.87
C VAL A 85 4.56 4.56 7.26
N PHE A 86 4.29 3.30 7.62
CA PHE A 86 4.72 2.72 8.89
C PHE A 86 6.25 2.69 9.03
N ALA A 87 6.97 2.34 7.96
CA ALA A 87 8.43 2.38 7.93
C ALA A 87 8.95 3.81 8.17
N ILE A 88 8.39 4.81 7.48
CA ILE A 88 8.78 6.22 7.64
C ILE A 88 8.55 6.70 9.08
N ILE A 89 7.40 6.37 9.68
CA ILE A 89 7.10 6.74 11.06
C ILE A 89 8.12 6.10 12.01
N LYS A 90 8.40 4.79 11.87
CA LYS A 90 9.38 4.09 12.70
C LYS A 90 10.80 4.65 12.55
N LEU A 91 11.23 4.97 11.32
CA LEU A 91 12.56 5.54 11.07
C LEU A 91 12.72 6.88 11.80
N ARG A 92 11.70 7.74 11.73
CA ARG A 92 11.67 9.02 12.47
C ARG A 92 11.70 8.83 13.98
N GLU A 93 10.93 7.87 14.51
CA GLU A 93 10.93 7.54 15.95
C GLU A 93 12.28 7.01 16.45
N GLN A 94 13.07 6.39 15.58
CA GLN A 94 14.42 5.90 15.90
C GLN A 94 15.51 6.98 15.77
N GLY A 95 15.14 8.22 15.42
CA GLY A 95 16.11 9.29 15.17
C GLY A 95 17.00 9.05 13.94
N ILE A 96 16.55 8.18 13.02
CA ILE A 96 17.21 7.98 11.74
C ILE A 96 16.63 9.02 10.78
N GLU A 97 17.29 10.17 10.72
CA GLU A 97 17.08 11.19 9.69
C GLU A 97 18.15 11.00 8.59
N GLU A 98 17.76 11.13 7.32
CA GLU A 98 18.71 11.21 6.20
C GLU A 98 19.47 12.53 6.21
#